data_AF-A0A1E1WY78-F1
#
_entry.id   AF-A0A1E1WY78-F1
#
_cell.length_a   1.000
_cell.length_b   1.000
_cell.length_c   1.000
_cell.angle_alpha   90.00
_cell.angle_beta   90.00
_cell.angle_gamma   90.00
#
_symmetry.space_group_name_H-M   'P 1'
#
loop_
_entity.id
_entity.type
_entity.pdbx_description
1 polymer ?
#
loop_
_entity_poly.entity_id
_entity_poly.type
_entity_poly.pdbx_seq_one_letter_code
_entity_poly.pdbx_strand_id
1 'polypeptide(L)'
;SRLIYHISGYVAKKSALPTKCPNANCLLLPAEQGRRMHAAGFVKHIDEGGLLYPSVELFRFITRLEDVFTNCFSARKVHSESVMDILHMIHCAAPLNVGCSAHAQSIT
;
A
#
# COMPACT_ATOMS: atom_id res chain seq x y z
N SER A 1 10.08 -5.97 0.12
CA SER A 1 10.09 -6.22 -1.34
C SER A 1 10.19 -4.90 -2.12
N ARG A 2 10.99 -4.84 -3.20
CA ARG A 2 11.16 -3.63 -4.05
C ARG A 2 9.94 -3.36 -4.94
N LEU A 3 9.30 -4.42 -5.43
CA LEU A 3 8.07 -4.32 -6.22
C LEU A 3 6.90 -3.83 -5.38
N ILE A 4 6.73 -4.37 -4.16
CA ILE A 4 5.69 -3.90 -3.23
C ILE A 4 5.87 -2.40 -2.94
N TYR A 5 7.11 -1.92 -2.77
CA TYR A 5 7.36 -0.49 -2.56
C TYR A 5 6.90 0.38 -3.74
N HIS A 6 7.11 -0.09 -4.98
CA HIS A 6 6.57 0.58 -6.16
C HIS A 6 5.03 0.56 -6.21
N ILE A 7 4.42 -0.59 -5.94
CA ILE A 7 2.96 -0.74 -5.88
C ILE A 7 2.35 0.15 -4.79
N SER A 8 3.00 0.27 -3.63
CA SER A 8 2.56 1.19 -2.57
C SER A 8 2.54 2.65 -3.05
N GLY A 9 3.52 3.08 -3.84
CA GLY A 9 3.50 4.41 -4.47
C GLY A 9 2.34 4.58 -5.46
N TYR A 10 2.02 3.53 -6.22
CA TYR A 10 0.84 3.52 -7.10
C TYR A 10 -0.48 3.60 -6.31
N VAL A 11 -0.61 2.83 -5.22
CA VAL A 11 -1.78 2.88 -4.34
C VAL A 11 -1.93 4.28 -3.74
N ALA A 12 -0.84 4.91 -3.28
CA ALA A 12 -0.90 6.29 -2.81
C ALA A 12 -1.42 7.25 -3.89
N LYS A 13 -0.96 7.09 -5.14
CA LYS A 13 -1.41 7.91 -6.27
C LYS A 13 -2.90 7.76 -6.56
N LYS A 14 -3.44 6.55 -6.43
CA LYS A 14 -4.82 6.22 -6.80
C LYS A 14 -5.83 6.36 -5.66
N SER A 15 -5.43 6.09 -4.43
CA SER A 15 -6.32 6.02 -3.28
C SER A 15 -6.10 7.15 -2.29
N ALA A 16 -4.84 7.58 -2.07
CA ALA A 16 -4.53 8.61 -1.07
C ALA A 16 -4.59 10.04 -1.65
N LEU A 17 -3.96 10.30 -2.79
CA LEU A 17 -3.94 11.65 -3.39
C LEU A 17 -5.34 12.23 -3.67
N PRO A 18 -6.33 11.47 -4.18
CA PRO A 18 -7.65 12.01 -4.47
C PRO A 18 -8.42 12.50 -3.24
N THR A 19 -8.09 11.98 -2.05
CA THR A 19 -8.71 12.43 -0.79
C THR A 19 -8.37 13.89 -0.47
N LYS A 20 -7.39 14.50 -1.16
CA LYS A 20 -6.86 15.83 -0.87
C LYS A 20 -6.52 16.03 0.60
N CYS A 21 -6.17 14.94 1.29
CA CYS A 21 -5.80 14.98 2.69
C CYS A 21 -4.63 15.97 2.86
N PRO A 22 -4.77 17.06 3.64
CA PRO A 22 -3.67 18.00 3.87
C PRO A 22 -2.50 17.33 4.60
N ASN A 23 -2.78 16.23 5.30
CA ASN A 23 -1.82 15.33 5.91
C ASN A 23 -1.44 14.15 4.99
N ALA A 24 -1.58 14.24 3.66
CA ALA A 24 -1.14 13.19 2.73
C ALA A 24 0.37 12.88 2.86
N ASN A 25 1.13 13.79 3.49
CA ASN A 25 2.50 13.55 3.99
C ASN A 25 2.61 12.38 4.99
N CYS A 26 1.50 11.90 5.58
CA CYS A 26 1.52 10.71 6.43
C CYS A 26 1.77 9.42 5.62
N LEU A 27 1.33 9.40 4.36
CA LEU A 27 1.41 8.21 3.50
C LEU A 27 2.51 8.30 2.43
N LEU A 28 3.08 9.47 2.24
CA LEU A 28 4.12 9.75 1.26
C LEU A 28 5.33 10.39 1.94
N LEU A 29 6.52 9.96 1.54
CA LEU A 29 7.77 10.60 1.90
C LEU A 29 8.12 11.66 0.84
N PRO A 30 8.79 12.75 1.24
CA PRO A 30 9.53 13.58 0.31
C PRO A 30 10.48 12.73 -0.53
N ALA A 31 10.62 13.05 -1.82
CA ALA A 31 11.43 12.25 -2.75
C ALA A 31 12.86 12.01 -2.23
N GLU A 32 13.51 13.03 -1.67
CA GLU A 32 14.85 12.93 -1.08
C GLU A 32 14.95 11.88 0.03
N GLN A 33 13.91 11.76 0.86
CA GLN A 33 13.86 10.79 1.95
C GLN A 33 13.48 9.40 1.44
N GLY A 34 12.49 9.32 0.54
CA GLY A 34 12.07 8.09 -0.10
C GLY A 34 13.18 7.42 -0.90
N ARG A 35 13.98 8.21 -1.64
CA ARG A 35 15.18 7.77 -2.35
C ARG A 35 16.29 7.26 -1.42
N ARG A 36 16.19 7.37 -0.10
CA ARG A 36 17.16 6.75 0.83
C ARG A 36 16.70 5.39 1.33
N MET A 37 15.43 5.04 1.15
CA MET A 37 14.91 3.73 1.54
C MET A 37 15.60 2.61 0.75
N HIS A 38 15.98 1.53 1.44
CA HIS A 38 16.54 0.34 0.80
C HIS A 38 15.52 -0.32 -0.17
N ALA A 39 14.24 -0.33 0.21
CA ALA A 39 13.16 -0.87 -0.62
C ALA A 39 12.89 -0.06 -1.91
N ALA A 40 13.32 1.20 -1.95
CA ALA A 40 13.11 2.08 -3.10
C ALA A 40 14.07 1.82 -4.28
N GLY A 41 15.00 0.87 -4.18
CA GLY A 41 16.02 0.64 -5.22
C GLY A 41 15.47 0.48 -6.65
N PHE A 42 14.33 -0.20 -6.81
CA PHE A 42 13.66 -0.31 -8.11
C PHE A 42 13.05 1.03 -8.56
N VAL A 43 12.26 1.66 -7.69
CA VAL A 43 11.62 2.96 -7.97
C VAL A 43 12.66 4.00 -8.36
N LYS A 44 13.77 4.11 -7.62
CA LYS A 44 14.86 5.05 -7.92
C LYS A 44 15.44 4.88 -9.32
N HIS A 45 15.51 3.65 -9.81
CA HIS A 45 16.11 3.32 -11.10
C HIS A 45 15.22 3.70 -12.27
N ILE A 46 13.89 3.65 -12.10
CA ILE A 46 12.90 3.91 -13.15
C ILE A 46 12.19 5.26 -13.00
N ASP A 47 12.50 6.01 -11.95
CA ASP A 47 11.83 7.28 -11.63
C ASP A 47 12.40 8.43 -12.46
N GLU A 48 11.62 8.88 -13.43
CA GLU A 48 11.89 10.07 -14.26
C GLU A 48 11.29 11.36 -13.66
N GLY A 49 10.95 11.36 -12.37
CA GLY A 49 10.43 12.54 -11.64
C GLY A 49 8.93 12.52 -11.38
N GLY A 50 8.24 11.43 -11.73
CA GLY A 50 6.79 11.28 -11.58
C GLY A 50 6.35 10.22 -10.57
N LEU A 51 7.28 9.48 -9.97
CA LEU A 51 6.96 8.40 -9.04
C LEU A 51 6.86 8.91 -7.59
N LEU A 52 5.90 8.33 -6.86
CA LEU A 52 5.69 8.63 -5.45
C LEU A 52 6.45 7.64 -4.58
N TYR A 53 7.02 8.16 -3.49
CA TYR A 53 7.71 7.35 -2.50
C TYR A 53 6.80 7.15 -1.29
N PRO A 54 6.28 5.94 -1.05
CA PRO A 54 5.39 5.68 0.09
C PRO A 54 6.12 5.81 1.42
N SER A 55 5.37 6.20 2.45
CA SER A 55 5.80 6.12 3.84
C SER A 55 6.01 4.67 4.29
N VAL A 56 6.73 4.50 5.39
CA VAL A 56 6.96 3.18 5.99
C VAL A 56 5.63 2.55 6.41
N GLU A 57 4.68 3.35 6.88
CA GLU A 57 3.35 2.90 7.30
C GLU A 57 2.58 2.32 6.10
N LEU A 58 2.49 3.07 4.99
CA LEU A 58 1.81 2.60 3.79
C LEU A 58 2.51 1.35 3.22
N PHE A 59 3.83 1.36 3.17
CA PHE A 59 4.59 0.20 2.68
C PHE A 59 4.32 -1.06 3.51
N ARG A 60 4.26 -0.94 4.85
CA ARG A 60 3.92 -2.07 5.75
C ARG A 60 2.49 -2.52 5.55
N PHE A 61 1.54 -1.60 5.40
CA PHE A 61 0.15 -1.92 5.15
C PHE A 61 -0.02 -2.75 3.87
N ILE A 62 0.56 -2.30 2.76
CA ILE A 62 0.48 -3.04 1.48
C ILE A 62 1.24 -4.37 1.55
N THR A 63 2.37 -4.43 2.27
CA THR A 63 3.07 -5.71 2.48
C THR A 63 2.18 -6.70 3.22
N ARG A 64 1.49 -6.27 4.28
CA ARG A 64 0.55 -7.14 5.03
C ARG A 64 -0.63 -7.59 4.19
N LEU A 65 -1.19 -6.71 3.35
CA LEU A 65 -2.22 -7.11 2.40
C LEU A 65 -1.70 -8.18 1.44
N GLU A 66 -0.51 -7.98 0.87
CA GLU A 66 0.11 -8.96 -0.02
C GLU A 66 0.35 -10.30 0.68
N ASP A 67 0.83 -10.30 1.93
CA ASP A 67 0.99 -11.53 2.72
C ASP A 67 -0.35 -12.25 2.94
N VAL A 68 -1.44 -11.52 3.25
CA VAL A 68 -2.78 -12.11 3.42
C VAL A 68 -3.29 -12.69 2.10
N PHE A 69 -3.17 -11.95 1.00
CA PHE A 69 -3.51 -12.43 -0.33
C PHE A 69 -2.71 -13.69 -0.68
N THR A 70 -1.39 -13.66 -0.54
CA THR A 70 -0.52 -14.79 -0.84
C THR A 70 -0.90 -16.01 0.00
N ASN A 71 -1.15 -15.87 1.30
CA ASN A 71 -1.61 -16.97 2.14
C ASN A 71 -2.96 -17.55 1.69
N CYS A 72 -3.92 -16.70 1.31
CA CYS A 72 -5.23 -17.16 0.84
C CYS A 72 -5.10 -17.95 -0.46
N PHE A 73 -4.33 -17.44 -1.42
CA PHE A 73 -4.17 -18.03 -2.75
C PHE A 73 -3.20 -19.22 -2.76
N SER A 74 -2.27 -19.32 -1.79
CA SER A 74 -1.37 -20.46 -1.68
C SER A 74 -1.98 -21.66 -0.95
N ALA A 75 -2.86 -21.40 0.03
CA ALA A 75 -3.46 -22.46 0.85
C ALA A 75 -4.78 -23.01 0.28
N ARG A 76 -5.46 -22.26 -0.59
CA ARG A 76 -6.80 -22.61 -1.08
C ARG A 76 -6.90 -22.35 -2.58
N LYS A 77 -7.61 -23.24 -3.28
CA LYS A 77 -8.04 -22.96 -4.66
C LYS A 77 -9.10 -21.87 -4.60
N VAL A 78 -8.79 -20.70 -5.14
CA VAL A 78 -9.72 -19.56 -5.16
C VAL A 78 -10.74 -19.80 -6.26
N HIS A 79 -12.01 -19.81 -5.88
CA HIS A 79 -13.16 -19.84 -6.77
C HIS A 79 -13.81 -18.44 -6.81
N SER A 80 -14.55 -18.13 -7.87
CA SER A 80 -15.26 -16.83 -7.99
C SER A 80 -16.18 -16.56 -6.80
N GLU A 81 -16.77 -17.61 -6.23
CA GLU A 81 -17.66 -17.55 -5.06
C GLU A 81 -16.90 -17.21 -3.76
N SER A 82 -15.60 -17.53 -3.68
CA SER A 82 -14.77 -17.30 -2.49
C SER A 82 -14.19 -15.89 -2.38
N VAL A 83 -14.46 -15.00 -3.34
CA VAL A 83 -13.96 -13.61 -3.33
C VAL A 83 -14.46 -12.86 -2.10
N MET A 84 -15.72 -13.04 -1.72
CA MET A 84 -16.28 -12.40 -0.52
C MET A 84 -15.62 -12.91 0.77
N ASP A 85 -15.30 -14.21 0.83
CA ASP A 85 -14.58 -14.79 1.96
C ASP A 85 -13.15 -14.24 2.09
N ILE A 86 -12.48 -14.03 0.96
CA ILE A 86 -11.16 -13.41 0.91
C ILE A 86 -11.22 -11.97 1.41
N LEU A 87 -12.20 -11.18 0.96
CA LEU A 87 -12.41 -9.81 1.44
C LEU A 87 -12.70 -9.78 2.94
N HIS A 88 -13.52 -10.71 3.44
CA HIS A 88 -13.79 -10.83 4.86
C HIS A 88 -12.52 -11.17 5.66
N MET A 89 -11.72 -12.13 5.20
CA MET A 89 -10.44 -12.48 5.83
C MET A 89 -9.47 -11.29 5.84
N ILE A 90 -9.41 -10.51 4.77
CA ILE A 90 -8.59 -9.29 4.70
C ILE A 90 -9.05 -8.28 5.76
N HIS A 91 -10.35 -8.02 5.86
CA HIS A 91 -10.90 -7.11 6.86
C HIS A 91 -10.58 -7.57 8.30
N CYS A 92 -10.66 -8.87 8.57
CA CYS A 92 -10.31 -9.44 9.88
C CYS A 92 -8.80 -9.41 10.15
N ALA A 93 -7.97 -9.65 9.14
CA ALA A 93 -6.52 -9.79 9.27
C ALA A 93 -5.76 -8.46 9.22
N ALA A 94 -6.35 -7.40 8.64
CA ALA A 94 -5.73 -6.10 8.48
C ALA A 94 -6.61 -4.96 9.05
N PRO A 95 -6.90 -4.91 10.37
CA PRO A 95 -7.61 -3.79 11.00
C PRO A 95 -6.77 -2.50 11.07
N LEU A 96 -5.78 -2.34 10.18
CA LEU A 96 -4.88 -1.20 10.16
C LEU A 96 -5.49 -0.13 9.27
N ASN A 97 -6.21 0.79 9.90
CA ASN A 97 -6.47 2.09 9.33
C ASN A 97 -5.12 2.75 8.99
N VAL A 98 -4.90 3.05 7.70
CA VAL A 98 -3.69 3.72 7.24
C VAL A 98 -3.99 5.19 6.96
N GLY A 99 -3.15 6.09 7.46
CA GLY A 99 -3.30 7.53 7.28
C GLY A 99 -4.03 8.22 8.43
N CYS A 100 -4.43 9.48 8.23
CA CYS A 100 -5.00 10.27 9.31
C CYS A 100 -6.44 9.83 9.67
N SER A 101 -6.86 10.07 10.91
CA SER A 101 -8.18 9.68 11.43
C SER A 101 -9.36 10.15 10.57
N ALA A 102 -9.24 11.28 9.88
CA ALA A 102 -10.29 11.81 9.01
C ALA A 102 -10.43 11.09 7.66
N HIS A 103 -9.38 10.42 7.18
CA HIS A 103 -9.35 9.84 5.82
C HIS A 103 -9.03 8.35 5.80
N ALA A 104 -8.66 7.74 6.92
CA ALA A 104 -8.25 6.34 6.96
C ALA A 104 -9.32 5.38 6.40
N GLN A 105 -10.61 5.61 6.68
CA GLN A 105 -11.72 4.81 6.15
C GLN A 105 -11.98 5.02 4.64
N SER A 106 -11.56 6.16 4.07
CA SER A 106 -11.67 6.39 2.63
C SER A 106 -10.52 5.74 1.86
N ILE A 107 -9.44 5.40 2.56
CA ILE A 107 -8.21 4.84 1.98
C ILE A 107 -8.14 3.32 2.20
N THR A 108 -8.66 2.84 3.32
CA THR A 108 -8.67 1.44 3.79
C THR A 108 -10.03 0.82 3.51
#